data_AF-A0A7C2DQ50-F1
#
_entry.id   AF-A0A7C2DQ50-F1
#
_cell.length_a   1.000
_cell.length_b   1.000
_cell.length_c   1.000
_cell.angle_alpha   90.00
_cell.angle_beta   90.00
_cell.angle_gamma   90.00
#
_symmetry.space_group_name_H-M   'P 1'
#
loop_
_entity.id
_entity.type
_entity.pdbx_description
1 polymer ?
#
loop_
_entity_poly.entity_id
_entity_poly.type
_entity_poly.pdbx_seq_one_letter_code
_entity_poly.pdbx_strand_id
1 'polypeptide(L)' 'MAERYVLDTSAILAFLGGEPGAERVERLLRGARAGRHEVLACSITLMEIFYTAMRAKGEDTAARLLALVKAWP' A
#
# COMPACT_ATOMS: atom_id res chain seq x y z
N MET A 1 3.93 21.77 8.86
CA MET A 1 3.15 20.50 8.80
C MET A 1 3.99 19.50 8.05
N ALA A 2 4.01 18.23 8.46
CA ALA A 2 4.67 17.18 7.69
C ALA A 2 3.91 16.98 6.36
N GLU A 3 4.62 16.70 5.27
CA GLU A 3 3.97 16.35 4.00
C GLU A 3 3.16 15.07 4.15
N ARG A 4 2.08 14.93 3.37
CA ARG A 4 1.19 13.77 3.43
C ARG A 4 0.97 13.21 2.04
N TYR A 5 1.16 11.91 1.91
CA TYR A 5 1.00 11.18 0.66
C TYR A 5 -0.12 10.17 0.81
N VAL A 6 -1.12 10.24 -0.04
CA VAL A 6 -2.16 9.21 -0.13
C VAL A 6 -1.76 8.24 -1.25
N LEU A 7 -1.54 6.97 -0.91
CA LEU A 7 -1.32 5.92 -1.89
C LEU A 7 -2.68 5.43 -2.39
N ASP A 8 -2.85 5.41 -3.70
CA ASP A 8 -3.96 4.74 -4.36
C ASP A 8 -3.67 3.24 -4.53
N THR A 9 -4.65 2.52 -5.06
CA THR A 9 -4.52 1.08 -5.28
C THR A 9 -3.38 0.75 -6.24
N SER A 10 -3.21 1.53 -7.30
CA SER A 10 -2.19 1.27 -8.32
C SER A 10 -0.78 1.39 -7.74
N ALA A 11 -0.51 2.41 -6.91
CA ALA A 11 0.78 2.56 -6.24
C ALA A 11 1.09 1.37 -5.32
N ILE A 12 0.09 0.92 -4.54
CA ILE A 12 0.27 -0.19 -3.59
C ILE A 12 0.52 -1.50 -4.34
N LEU A 13 -0.25 -1.80 -5.39
CA LEU A 13 -0.07 -2.99 -6.20
C LEU A 13 1.26 -2.97 -6.95
N ALA A 14 1.67 -1.83 -7.51
CA ALA A 14 2.96 -1.70 -8.18
C ALA A 14 4.12 -2.00 -7.23
N PHE A 15 4.07 -1.50 -6.00
CA PHE A 15 5.07 -1.80 -4.98
C PHE A 15 5.12 -3.29 -4.62
N LEU A 16 3.96 -3.92 -4.40
CA LEU A 16 3.86 -5.34 -4.06
C LEU A 16 4.29 -6.26 -5.22
N GLY A 17 4.06 -5.84 -6.46
CA GLY A 17 4.39 -6.57 -7.68
C GLY A 17 5.80 -6.32 -8.22
N GLY A 18 6.54 -5.35 -7.66
CA GLY A 18 7.84 -4.93 -8.20
C GLY A 18 7.74 -4.27 -9.58
N GLU A 19 6.61 -3.63 -9.87
CA GLU A 19 6.32 -2.98 -11.14
C GLU A 19 6.92 -1.57 -11.22
N PRO A 20 6.99 -0.94 -12.41
CA PRO A 20 7.39 0.46 -12.54
C PRO A 20 6.61 1.36 -11.57
N GLY A 21 7.35 2.12 -10.76
CA GLY A 21 6.78 2.96 -9.69
C GLY A 21 6.98 2.41 -8.27
N ALA A 22 7.32 1.12 -8.12
CA ALA A 22 7.61 0.51 -6.82
C ALA A 22 8.67 1.28 -6.02
N GLU A 23 9.77 1.69 -6.66
CA GLU A 23 10.84 2.45 -6.00
C GLU A 23 10.35 3.78 -5.43
N ARG A 24 9.37 4.43 -6.07
CA ARG A 24 8.81 5.69 -5.56
C ARG A 24 8.04 5.43 -4.28
N VAL A 25 7.23 4.39 -4.24
CA VAL A 25 6.47 3.98 -3.05
C VAL A 25 7.44 3.56 -1.93
N GLU A 26 8.50 2.83 -2.27
CA GLU A 26 9.53 2.45 -1.29
C GLU A 26 10.18 3.68 -0.64
N ARG A 27 10.56 4.69 -1.43
CA ARG A 27 11.13 5.94 -0.91
C ARG A 27 10.16 6.68 0.02
N LEU A 28 8.86 6.68 -0.33
CA LEU A 28 7.83 7.26 0.52
C LEU A 28 7.70 6.47 1.84
N LEU A 29 7.58 5.15 1.80
CA LEU A 29 7.48 4.32 3.02
C LEU A 29 8.72 4.46 3.92
N ARG A 30 9.93 4.50 3.34
CA ARG A 30 11.17 4.74 4.10
C ARG A 30 11.20 6.14 4.72
N GLY A 31 10.67 7.15 4.03
CA GLY A 31 10.55 8.50 4.57
C GLY A 31 9.55 8.61 5.70
N ALA A 32 8.41 7.93 5.58
CA ALA A 32 7.41 7.85 6.64
C ALA A 32 7.97 7.18 7.89
N ARG A 33 8.65 6.05 7.72
CA ARG A 33 9.33 5.35 8.83
C ARG A 33 10.39 6.20 9.54
N ALA A 34 11.01 7.13 8.84
CA ALA A 34 11.98 8.07 9.39
C ALA A 34 11.36 9.36 9.95
N GLY A 35 10.03 9.47 9.97
CA GLY A 35 9.30 10.65 10.47
C GLY A 35 9.37 11.88 9.57
N ARG A 36 9.74 11.74 8.29
CA ARG A 36 9.86 12.88 7.36
C ARG A 36 8.53 13.36 6.78
N HIS A 37 7.57 12.45 6.63
CA HIS A 37 6.24 12.70 6.08
C HIS A 37 5.28 11.58 6.52
N GLU A 38 4.00 11.70 6.24
CA GLU A 38 2.99 10.65 6.51
C GLU A 38 2.60 9.95 5.21
N VAL A 39 2.33 8.64 5.28
CA VAL A 39 1.73 7.86 4.20
C VAL A 39 0.36 7.37 4.65
N LEU A 40 -0.65 7.55 3.80
CA LEU A 40 -2.04 7.25 4.08
C LEU A 40 -2.62 6.38 2.96
N ALA A 41 -3.63 5.60 3.30
CA ALA A 41 -4.51 4.93 2.34
C ALA A 41 -5.95 5.05 2.84
N CYS A 42 -6.91 5.25 1.92
CA CYS A 42 -8.32 5.30 2.30
C CYS A 42 -8.93 3.88 2.31
N SER A 43 -10.10 3.75 2.94
CA SER A 43 -10.83 2.48 3.02
C SER A 43 -11.17 1.89 1.65
N ILE A 44 -11.42 2.74 0.65
CA ILE A 44 -11.73 2.30 -0.73
C ILE A 44 -10.50 1.67 -1.38
N THR A 45 -9.32 2.27 -1.24
CA THR A 45 -8.05 1.69 -1.71
C THR A 45 -7.79 0.33 -1.06
N LEU A 46 -7.98 0.22 0.25
CA LEU A 46 -7.81 -1.03 0.98
C LEU A 46 -8.80 -2.12 0.54
N MET A 47 -10.06 -1.74 0.27
CA MET A 47 -11.09 -2.62 -0.25
C MET A 47 -10.76 -3.13 -1.66
N GLU A 48 -10.23 -2.27 -2.54
CA GLU A 48 -9.85 -2.66 -3.90
C GLU A 48 -8.65 -3.63 -3.92
N ILE A 49 -7.64 -3.40 -3.05
CA ILE A 49 -6.51 -4.33 -2.86
C ILE A 49 -7.02 -5.70 -2.42
N PHE A 50 -7.87 -5.72 -1.39
CA PHE A 50 -8.44 -6.96 -0.87
C PHE A 50 -9.26 -7.68 -1.94
N TYR A 51 -10.18 -6.97 -2.60
CA TYR A 51 -11.05 -7.57 -3.60
C TYR A 51 -10.26 -8.14 -4.77
N THR A 52 -9.26 -7.41 -5.27
CA THR A 52 -8.39 -7.86 -6.36
C THR A 52 -7.60 -9.11 -5.97
N ALA A 53 -6.98 -9.12 -4.78
CA ALA A 53 -6.25 -10.28 -4.29
C ALA A 53 -7.17 -11.48 -4.03
N MET A 54 -8.38 -11.26 -3.51
CA MET A 54 -9.37 -12.29 -3.25
C MET A 54 -9.80 -12.96 -4.56
N ARG A 55 -10.09 -12.15 -5.59
CA ARG A 55 -10.47 -12.65 -6.93
C ARG A 55 -9.35 -13.44 -7.60
N ALA A 56 -8.08 -13.09 -7.36
CA ALA A 56 -6.94 -13.74 -8.00
C ALA A 56 -6.38 -14.95 -7.23
N LYS A 57 -6.39 -14.92 -5.90
CA LYS A 57 -5.65 -15.86 -5.03
C LYS A 57 -6.43 -16.35 -3.80
N GLY A 58 -7.72 -16.03 -3.71
CA GLY A 58 -8.59 -16.44 -2.60
C GLY A 58 -8.52 -15.51 -1.38
N GLU A 59 -9.51 -15.65 -0.52
CA GLU A 59 -9.77 -14.77 0.63
C GLU A 59 -8.64 -14.77 1.67
N ASP A 60 -8.09 -15.94 2.02
CA ASP A 60 -6.98 -16.03 2.98
C ASP A 60 -5.75 -15.23 2.54
N THR A 61 -5.40 -15.31 1.26
CA THR A 61 -4.29 -14.55 0.68
C THR A 61 -4.58 -13.05 0.73
N ALA A 62 -5.81 -12.67 0.40
CA ALA A 62 -6.25 -11.27 0.43
C ALA A 62 -6.22 -10.67 1.84
N ALA A 63 -6.69 -11.42 2.84
CA ALA A 63 -6.67 -11.00 4.24
C ALA A 63 -5.25 -10.78 4.75
N ARG A 64 -4.32 -11.70 4.44
CA ARG A 64 -2.89 -11.55 4.77
C ARG A 64 -2.27 -10.34 4.08
N LEU A 65 -2.56 -10.14 2.79
CA LEU A 65 -2.07 -8.99 2.04
C LEU A 65 -2.56 -7.66 2.66
N LEU A 66 -3.85 -7.58 2.96
CA LEU A 66 -4.44 -6.40 3.57
C LEU A 66 -3.83 -6.10 4.95
N ALA A 67 -3.56 -7.14 5.76
CA ALA A 67 -2.89 -6.98 7.05
C ALA A 67 -1.46 -6.41 6.89
N LEU A 68 -0.71 -6.87 5.89
CA LEU A 68 0.63 -6.33 5.60
C LEU A 68 0.59 -4.85 5.20
N VAL A 69 -0.35 -4.46 4.33
CA VAL A 69 -0.51 -3.07 3.90
C VAL A 69 -0.93 -2.17 5.07
N LYS A 70 -1.84 -2.63 5.93
CA LYS A 70 -2.26 -1.90 7.13
C LYS A 70 -1.16 -1.74 8.18
N ALA A 71 -0.11 -2.56 8.13
CA ALA A 71 1.03 -2.50 9.03
C ALA A 71 2.16 -1.59 8.53
N TRP A 72 1.98 -0.91 7.39
CA TRP A 72 2.95 0.05 6.88
C TRP A 72 3.10 1.28 7.79
N PRO A 73 4.28 1.92 7.77
CA PRO A 73 4.61 3.09 8.60
C PRO A 73 3.86 4.36 8.22
#